data_AF-A0A2M9NX05-F1
#
_entry.id   AF-A0A2M9NX05-F1
#
_cell.length_a   1.000
_cell.length_b   1.000
_cell.length_c   1.000
_cell.angle_alpha   90.00
_cell.angle_beta   90.00
_cell.angle_gamma   90.00
#
_symmetry.space_group_name_H-M   'P 1'
#
loop_
_entity.id
_entity.type
_entity.pdbx_description
1 polymer ?
#
loop_
_entity_poly.entity_id
_entity_poly.type
_entity_poly.pdbx_seq_one_letter_code
_entity_poly.pdbx_strand_id
1 'polypeptide(L)' 'MLSSIFFNQLRHYIGNPVEVATSSDLFEGVLHVVTDEIVRLTETSGGYEGDLDIITIPLN' A
#
# COMPACT_ATOMS: atom_id res chain seq x y z
N MET A 1 17.02 10.18 6.50
CA MET A 1 18.00 9.14 6.10
C MET A 1 17.43 7.73 6.26
N LEU A 2 16.86 7.36 7.42
CA LEU A 2 16.17 6.07 7.58
C LEU A 2 14.86 5.98 6.79
N SER A 3 14.05 7.06 6.81
CA SER A 3 12.81 7.16 6.02
C SER A 3 13.06 6.96 4.52
N SER A 4 14.07 7.62 3.96
CA SER A 4 14.45 7.43 2.55
C SER A 4 14.90 6.01 2.20
N ILE A 5 15.52 5.27 3.13
CA ILE A 5 15.89 3.86 2.90
C ILE A 5 14.64 2.98 2.93
N PHE A 6 13.73 3.21 3.88
CA PHE A 6 12.48 2.47 4.01
C PHE A 6 11.62 2.60 2.74
N PHE A 7 11.39 3.83 2.25
CA PHE A 7 10.60 4.03 1.02
C PHE A 7 11.28 3.44 -0.21
N ASN A 8 12.61 3.52 -0.30
CA ASN A 8 13.35 2.88 -1.38
C ASN A 8 13.22 1.36 -1.36
N GLN A 9 13.22 0.73 -0.18
CA GLN A 9 12.98 -0.72 -0.08
C GLN A 9 11.55 -1.06 -0.51
N LEU A 10 10.55 -0.34 -0.03
CA LEU A 10 9.15 -0.56 -0.38
C LEU A 10 8.87 -0.44 -1.89
N ARG A 11 9.57 0.44 -2.60
CA ARG A 11 9.44 0.57 -4.07
C ARG A 11 9.80 -0.71 -4.83
N HIS A 12 10.63 -1.59 -4.28
CA HIS A 12 10.96 -2.87 -4.92
C HIS A 12 9.77 -3.84 -4.95
N TYR A 13 8.73 -3.57 -4.16
CA TYR A 13 7.53 -4.40 -4.08
C TYR A 13 6.38 -3.87 -4.95
N ILE A 14 6.59 -2.79 -5.74
CA ILE A 14 5.59 -2.31 -6.69
C ILE A 14 5.26 -3.43 -7.68
N GLY A 15 3.97 -3.70 -7.86
CA GLY A 15 3.41 -4.79 -8.68
C GLY A 15 3.20 -6.09 -7.92
N ASN A 16 3.70 -6.21 -6.69
CA ASN A 16 3.48 -7.39 -5.85
C ASN A 16 2.24 -7.22 -4.97
N PRO A 17 1.55 -8.32 -4.62
CA PRO A 17 0.58 -8.31 -3.55
C PRO A 17 1.28 -8.04 -2.22
N VAL A 18 0.72 -7.12 -1.45
CA VAL A 18 1.20 -6.69 -0.14
C VAL A 18 0.04 -6.55 0.83
N GLU A 19 0.36 -6.64 2.12
CA GLU A 19 -0.55 -6.37 3.22
C GLU A 19 0.03 -5.20 4.03
N VAL A 20 -0.78 -4.16 4.20
CA VAL A 20 -0.39 -2.91 4.87
C VAL A 20 -1.25 -2.71 6.10
N ALA A 21 -0.65 -2.87 7.27
CA ALA A 21 -1.28 -2.60 8.55
C ALA A 21 -1.05 -1.13 8.95
N THR A 22 -2.12 -0.45 9.33
CA THR A 22 -2.12 0.86 9.99
C THR A 22 -2.49 0.68 11.46
N SER A 23 -2.57 1.78 12.21
CA SER A 23 -3.01 1.71 13.62
C SER A 23 -4.47 1.28 13.79
N SER A 24 -5.31 1.46 12.77
CA SER A 24 -6.75 1.19 12.83
C SER A 24 -7.21 0.08 11.91
N ASP A 25 -6.53 -0.11 10.77
CA ASP A 25 -7.02 -0.91 9.65
C ASP A 25 -5.91 -1.73 9.01
N LEU A 26 -6.33 -2.75 8.26
CA LEU A 26 -5.48 -3.65 7.50
C LEU A 26 -5.95 -3.65 6.04
N PHE A 27 -5.03 -3.42 5.11
CA PHE A 27 -5.32 -3.35 3.69
C PHE A 27 -4.50 -4.37 2.92
N GLU A 28 -5.14 -5.16 2.07
CA GLU A 28 -4.49 -6.15 1.22
C GLU A 28 -4.69 -5.76 -0.24
N GLY A 29 -3.59 -5.68 -1.00
CA GLY A 29 -3.69 -5.32 -2.41
C GLY A 29 -2.38 -5.32 -3.17
N VAL A 30 -2.46 -4.97 -4.45
CA VAL A 30 -1.28 -4.82 -5.32
C VAL A 30 -0.70 -3.42 -5.17
N LEU A 31 0.57 -3.33 -4.79
CA LEU A 31 1.25 -2.05 -4.58
C LEU A 31 1.54 -1.33 -5.91
N HIS A 32 1.20 -0.05 -6.02
CA HIS A 32 1.42 0.75 -7.23
C HIS A 32 2.37 1.92 -7.03
N VAL A 33 2.25 2.63 -5.91
CA VAL A 33 3.01 3.87 -5.68
C VAL A 33 3.52 3.87 -4.25
N VAL A 34 4.81 4.23 -4.10
CA VAL A 34 5.42 4.53 -2.81
C VAL A 34 6.23 5.82 -2.93
N THR A 35 5.82 6.80 -2.14
CA THR A 35 6.56 8.05 -1.91
C THR A 35 6.89 8.15 -0.43
N ASP A 36 7.53 9.25 -0.04
CA ASP A 36 7.73 9.60 1.35
C ASP A 36 6.45 10.12 2.05
N GLU A 37 5.37 10.34 1.29
CA GLU A 37 4.11 10.86 1.82
C GLU A 37 2.96 9.83 1.77
N ILE A 38 2.99 8.91 0.81
CA ILE A 38 1.89 7.97 0.55
C ILE A 38 2.36 6.59 0.09
N VAL A 39 1.54 5.60 0.41
CA VAL A 39 1.47 4.28 -0.24
C VAL A 39 0.14 4.18 -0.99
N ARG A 40 0.15 3.67 -2.22
CA ARG A 40 -1.07 3.41 -2.99
C ARG A 40 -1.12 1.96 -3.45
N LEU A 41 -2.25 1.30 -3.22
CA LEU A 41 -2.51 -0.08 -3.64
C LEU A 41 -3.91 -0.20 -4.25
N THR A 42 -4.11 -1.20 -5.11
CA THR A 42 -5.44 -1.64 -5.55
C THR A 42 -5.83 -2.84 -4.70
N GLU A 43 -6.99 -2.81 -4.05
CA GLU A 43 -7.41 -3.92 -3.20
C GLU A 43 -7.46 -5.24 -3.96
N THR A 44 -7.15 -6.33 -3.26
CA THR A 44 -7.30 -7.70 -3.79
C THR A 44 -8.38 -8.51 -3.08
N SER A 45 -8.90 -8.01 -1.97
CA SER A 45 -9.89 -8.67 -1.11
C SER A 45 -11.09 -7.74 -0.83
N GLY A 46 -11.67 -7.17 -1.89
CA GLY A 46 -12.89 -6.36 -1.84
C GLY A 46 -14.17 -7.20 -1.65
N GLY A 47 -14.30 -7.93 -0.54
CA GLY A 47 -15.52 -8.71 -0.23
C GLY A 47 -16.02 -9.64 -1.35
N TYR A 48 -17.28 -10.12 -1.26
CA TYR A 48 -17.84 -11.05 -2.25
C TYR A 48 -18.41 -10.38 -3.51
N GLU A 49 -18.54 -9.05 -3.56
CA GLU A 49 -19.10 -8.29 -4.71
C GLU A 49 -18.56 -6.84 -4.79
N GLY A 50 -17.34 -6.57 -4.31
CA GLY A 50 -16.77 -5.22 -4.33
C GLY A 50 -16.02 -4.93 -5.63
N ASP A 51 -16.26 -3.76 -6.21
CA ASP A 51 -15.34 -3.17 -7.18
C ASP A 51 -13.96 -3.00 -6.52
N LEU A 52 -12.89 -3.33 -7.25
CA LEU A 52 -11.54 -3.18 -6.73
C LEU A 52 -11.22 -1.68 -6.58
N ASP A 53 -11.20 -1.21 -5.34
CA ASP A 53 -10.92 0.19 -5.04
C ASP A 53 -9.41 0.48 -5.00
N ILE A 54 -9.06 1.72 -5.37
CA ILE A 54 -7.71 2.25 -5.25
C ILE A 54 -7.59 2.93 -3.88
N ILE A 55 -6.75 2.35 -3.01
CA ILE A 55 -6.51 2.86 -1.66
C ILE A 55 -5.24 3.68 -1.64
N THR A 56 -5.33 4.89 -1.06
CA THR A 56 -4.17 5.74 -0.77
C THR A 56 -4.02 5.89 0.75
N ILE A 57 -2.91 5.39 1.29
CA ILE A 57 -2.56 5.39 2.70
C ILE A 57 -1.51 6.48 2.93
N PRO A 58 -1.75 7.50 3.77
CA PRO A 58 -0.76 8.50 4.13
C PRO A 58 0.30 7.94 5.08
N LEU A 59 1.55 8.37 4.90
CA LEU A 59 2.71 8.03 5.71
C LEU A 59 3.12 9.28 6.50
N ASN A 60 2.62 9.39 7.74
CA ASN A 60 2.97 10.47 8.67
C ASN A 60 4.13 10.07 9.59
#